data_AF-A0A6L4YW39-F1
#
_entry.id   AF-A0A6L4YW39-F1
#
_cell.length_a   1.000
_cell.length_b   1.000
_cell.length_c   1.000
_cell.angle_alpha   90.00
_cell.angle_beta   90.00
_cell.angle_gamma   90.00
#
_symmetry.space_group_name_H-M   'P 1'
#
loop_
_entity.id
_entity.type
_entity.pdbx_description
1 polymer ?
#
loop_
_entity_poly.entity_id
_entity_poly.type
_entity_poly.pdbx_seq_one_letter_code
_entity_poly.pdbx_strand_id
1 'polypeptide(L)'
;MKNLALTIILLVLGLSIYAQPDSCKVLYGKISGIYTGKCLNGLANGKGKSIGEDTYIGTFKDGLPDGKGKYLFKNGDTFQGYWQNGQKDGKGKFEYTLNGKKCTLIGYWRNDEYVGVNEPGVAYRVTSSTGIVNYRVDKNDSFNEQDKAIIFSIKSAFTDFAPTDLKINKSSGQIAQTGKKFSINQYVCPLHCEISYTILVAGTRKQCCFIIEILEEGKYSVILSND
;
A
#
# COMPACT_ATOMS: atom_id res chain seq x y z
N MET A 1 65.98 -50.33 40.34
CA MET A 1 65.59 -51.13 39.15
C MET A 1 64.07 -51.11 39.03
N LYS A 2 63.57 -50.84 37.81
CA LYS A 2 62.19 -50.96 37.29
C LYS A 2 61.19 -49.79 37.52
N ASN A 3 61.20 -48.88 36.54
CA ASN A 3 60.09 -48.30 35.75
C ASN A 3 58.67 -48.27 36.33
N LEU A 4 58.04 -47.09 36.29
CA LEU A 4 56.72 -46.94 35.66
C LEU A 4 56.47 -45.49 35.19
N ALA A 5 55.98 -45.36 33.96
CA ALA A 5 55.63 -44.12 33.26
C ALA A 5 54.22 -43.60 33.66
N LEU A 6 53.77 -42.55 32.94
CA LEU A 6 52.43 -41.94 32.90
C LEU A 6 52.12 -40.93 34.03
N THR A 7 51.58 -39.72 33.83
CA THR A 7 50.99 -39.06 32.65
C THR A 7 50.86 -37.55 32.95
N ILE A 8 51.05 -36.72 31.93
CA ILE A 8 50.72 -35.29 31.93
C ILE A 8 49.20 -35.16 31.87
N ILE A 9 48.57 -34.50 32.85
CA ILE A 9 47.19 -34.01 32.73
C ILE A 9 47.23 -32.49 32.90
N LEU A 10 47.29 -31.82 31.75
CA LEU A 10 47.09 -30.39 31.59
C LEU A 10 45.64 -30.07 32.01
N LEU A 11 45.46 -29.52 33.21
CA LEU A 11 44.16 -29.06 33.70
C LEU A 11 43.90 -27.65 33.15
N VAL A 12 43.74 -27.55 31.82
CA VAL A 12 43.19 -26.35 31.20
C VAL A 12 41.69 -26.46 31.36
N LEU A 13 41.19 -25.88 32.46
CA LEU A 13 39.80 -25.47 32.59
C LEU A 13 39.52 -24.44 31.48
N GLY A 14 39.21 -24.95 30.29
CA GLY A 14 38.50 -24.18 29.29
C GLY A 14 37.15 -23.83 29.88
N LEU A 15 37.06 -22.66 30.51
CA LEU A 15 35.80 -21.93 30.59
C LEU A 15 35.47 -21.53 29.15
N SER A 16 34.95 -22.49 28.39
CA SER A 16 34.17 -22.20 27.21
C SER A 16 33.02 -21.33 27.70
N ILE A 17 33.16 -20.03 27.50
CA ILE A 17 32.04 -19.09 27.60
C ILE A 17 31.03 -19.61 26.58
N TYR A 18 30.06 -20.40 27.04
CA TYR A 18 28.87 -20.66 26.25
C TYR A 18 28.10 -19.34 26.22
N ALA A 19 28.47 -18.46 25.29
CA ALA A 19 27.52 -17.49 24.79
C ALA A 19 26.36 -18.33 24.25
N GLN A 20 25.28 -18.40 25.03
CA GLN A 20 24.03 -18.96 24.54
C GLN A 20 23.72 -18.20 23.24
N PRO A 21 23.33 -18.87 22.15
CA PRO A 21 22.94 -18.13 20.95
C PRO A 21 21.82 -17.19 21.39
N ASP A 22 22.09 -15.87 21.35
CA ASP A 22 21.12 -14.85 21.71
C ASP A 22 19.85 -15.16 20.93
N SER A 23 18.85 -15.68 21.63
CA SER A 23 17.61 -16.11 21.00
C SER A 23 17.02 -14.88 20.34
N CYS A 24 16.83 -14.95 19.02
CA CYS A 24 16.36 -13.81 18.24
C CYS A 24 15.06 -13.26 18.80
N LYS A 25 15.11 -11.99 19.21
CA LYS A 25 14.04 -11.37 19.98
C LYS A 25 12.94 -10.87 19.06
N VAL A 26 11.71 -11.16 19.45
CA VAL A 26 10.49 -10.56 18.91
C VAL A 26 9.98 -9.55 19.93
N LEU A 27 9.75 -8.32 19.48
CA LEU A 27 9.36 -7.18 20.33
C LEU A 27 7.85 -7.01 20.45
N TYR A 28 7.07 -7.76 19.67
CA TYR A 28 5.62 -7.75 19.77
C TYR A 28 5.16 -8.68 20.90
N GLY A 29 4.69 -8.09 22.01
CA GLY A 29 4.49 -8.77 23.29
C GLY A 29 3.70 -10.09 23.19
N LYS A 30 2.56 -10.10 22.50
CA LYS A 30 1.68 -11.28 22.38
C LYS A 30 2.30 -12.46 21.63
N ILE A 31 3.32 -12.24 20.81
CA ILE A 31 4.01 -13.28 20.05
C ILE A 31 5.48 -13.43 20.44
N SER A 32 5.92 -12.83 21.56
CA SER A 32 7.34 -12.71 21.94
C SER A 32 8.00 -13.99 22.48
N GLY A 33 7.35 -15.15 22.33
CA GLY A 33 7.87 -16.45 22.79
C GLY A 33 8.92 -17.04 21.86
N ILE A 34 8.66 -18.23 21.32
CA ILE A 34 9.62 -18.97 20.49
C ILE A 34 9.59 -18.42 19.07
N TYR A 35 10.72 -17.94 18.59
CA TYR A 35 10.91 -17.48 17.21
C TYR A 35 11.74 -18.48 16.38
N THR A 36 11.36 -18.64 15.11
CA THR A 36 12.14 -19.37 14.11
C THR A 36 12.08 -18.61 12.79
N GLY A 37 13.22 -18.13 12.32
CA GLY A 37 13.30 -17.35 11.09
C GLY A 37 14.63 -16.62 10.96
N LYS A 38 14.70 -15.69 10.00
CA LYS A 38 15.88 -14.87 9.81
C LYS A 38 16.04 -13.90 10.97
N CYS A 39 17.29 -13.66 11.34
CA CYS A 39 17.67 -12.86 12.49
C CYS A 39 18.75 -11.86 12.09
N LEU A 40 18.61 -10.63 12.54
CA LEU A 40 19.54 -9.55 12.27
C LEU A 40 19.74 -8.74 13.54
N ASN A 41 20.98 -8.60 13.99
CA ASN A 41 21.34 -7.86 15.21
C ASN A 41 20.55 -8.30 16.46
N GLY A 42 20.35 -9.61 16.61
CA GLY A 42 19.60 -10.18 17.74
C GLY A 42 18.08 -10.00 17.67
N LEU A 43 17.54 -9.42 16.59
CA LEU A 43 16.11 -9.19 16.39
C LEU A 43 15.57 -10.05 15.24
N ALA A 44 14.31 -10.48 15.36
CA ALA A 44 13.59 -11.10 14.25
C ALA A 44 13.53 -10.16 13.04
N ASN A 45 13.92 -10.65 11.86
CA ASN A 45 14.02 -9.84 10.65
C ASN A 45 13.87 -10.72 9.40
N GLY A 46 13.06 -10.30 8.42
CA GLY A 46 12.68 -11.14 7.28
C GLY A 46 11.64 -12.19 7.63
N LYS A 47 11.54 -13.27 6.85
CA LYS A 47 10.52 -14.30 7.05
C LYS A 47 10.77 -15.10 8.33
N GLY A 48 9.72 -15.34 9.10
CA GLY A 48 9.77 -16.19 10.28
C GLY A 48 8.40 -16.55 10.84
N LYS A 49 8.43 -17.38 11.87
CA LYS A 49 7.29 -17.79 12.68
C LYS A 49 7.61 -17.49 14.14
N SER A 50 6.68 -16.87 14.84
CA SER A 50 6.77 -16.63 16.28
C SER A 50 5.55 -17.19 16.99
N ILE A 51 5.77 -17.84 18.14
CA ILE A 51 4.74 -18.50 18.95
C ILE A 51 4.86 -17.95 20.38
N GLY A 52 3.88 -17.18 20.83
CA GLY A 52 3.72 -16.69 22.20
C GLY A 52 2.33 -17.04 22.74
N GLU A 53 1.64 -16.05 23.29
CA GLU A 53 0.20 -16.15 23.58
C GLU A 53 -0.60 -16.31 22.27
N ASP A 54 -0.20 -15.56 21.26
CA ASP A 54 -0.68 -15.63 19.89
C ASP A 54 0.41 -16.22 18.97
N THR A 55 0.07 -16.53 17.73
CA THR A 55 1.04 -17.01 16.73
C THR A 55 1.07 -16.09 15.51
N TYR A 56 2.27 -15.73 15.05
CA TYR A 56 2.44 -15.00 13.79
C TYR A 56 3.37 -15.76 12.84
N ILE A 57 2.99 -15.80 11.56
CA ILE A 57 3.79 -16.34 10.48
C ILE A 57 3.83 -15.27 9.38
N GLY A 58 5.00 -14.72 9.11
CA GLY A 58 5.11 -13.61 8.17
C GLY A 58 6.49 -13.00 8.12
N THR A 59 6.53 -11.75 7.71
CA THR A 59 7.77 -10.98 7.64
C THR A 59 7.91 -10.11 8.88
N PHE A 60 9.14 -10.00 9.35
CA PHE A 60 9.53 -9.18 10.48
C PHE A 60 10.50 -8.10 10.03
N LYS A 61 10.51 -6.97 10.73
CA LYS A 61 11.54 -5.95 10.64
C LYS A 61 11.78 -5.42 12.04
N ASP A 62 13.05 -5.34 12.43
CA ASP A 62 13.50 -4.83 13.73
C ASP A 62 12.70 -5.42 14.93
N GLY A 63 12.43 -6.73 14.86
CA GLY A 63 11.73 -7.46 15.93
C GLY A 63 10.19 -7.37 15.89
N LEU A 64 9.59 -6.63 14.96
CA LEU A 64 8.14 -6.44 14.86
C LEU A 64 7.58 -7.07 13.57
N PRO A 65 6.31 -7.52 13.54
CA PRO A 65 5.60 -7.84 12.31
C PRO A 65 5.65 -6.67 11.31
N ASP A 66 6.12 -6.91 10.10
CA ASP A 66 6.29 -5.89 9.07
C ASP A 66 6.23 -6.52 7.68
N GLY A 67 5.34 -6.05 6.81
CA GLY A 67 5.00 -6.67 5.53
C GLY A 67 3.87 -7.70 5.63
N LYS A 68 3.88 -8.72 4.76
CA LYS A 68 2.79 -9.73 4.72
C LYS A 68 2.93 -10.74 5.83
N GLY A 69 1.81 -11.04 6.51
CA GLY A 69 1.76 -12.12 7.49
C GLY A 69 0.35 -12.58 7.87
N LYS A 70 0.31 -13.72 8.55
CA LYS A 70 -0.87 -14.31 9.16
C LYS A 70 -0.68 -14.33 10.68
N TYR A 71 -1.64 -13.77 11.38
CA TYR A 71 -1.73 -13.71 12.83
C TYR A 71 -2.90 -14.58 13.28
N LEU A 72 -2.63 -15.50 14.20
CA LEU A 72 -3.60 -16.38 14.85
C LEU A 72 -3.69 -15.95 16.31
N PHE A 73 -4.86 -15.43 16.67
CA PHE A 73 -5.16 -15.02 18.03
C PHE A 73 -5.44 -16.26 18.89
N LYS A 74 -5.17 -16.17 20.20
CA LYS A 74 -5.42 -17.24 21.18
C LYS A 74 -6.87 -17.73 21.18
N ASN A 75 -7.83 -16.85 20.87
CA ASN A 75 -9.26 -17.18 20.76
C ASN A 75 -9.62 -17.93 19.47
N GLY A 76 -8.66 -18.15 18.57
CA GLY A 76 -8.84 -18.84 17.29
C GLY A 76 -9.24 -17.93 16.11
N ASP A 77 -9.39 -16.63 16.34
CA ASP A 77 -9.58 -15.67 15.25
C ASP A 77 -8.29 -15.52 14.43
N THR A 78 -8.41 -15.09 13.18
CA THR A 78 -7.28 -14.99 12.26
C THR A 78 -7.28 -13.67 11.49
N PHE A 79 -6.13 -13.00 11.46
CA PHE A 79 -5.87 -11.91 10.53
C PHE A 79 -4.82 -12.33 9.51
N GLN A 80 -5.08 -12.11 8.23
CA GLN A 80 -4.11 -12.28 7.16
C GLN A 80 -4.06 -11.02 6.32
N GLY A 81 -2.91 -10.36 6.28
CA GLY A 81 -2.78 -9.06 5.63
C GLY A 81 -1.40 -8.45 5.74
N TYR A 82 -1.34 -7.16 5.48
CA TYR A 82 -0.14 -6.36 5.64
C TYR A 82 -0.03 -5.80 7.06
N TRP A 83 1.21 -5.68 7.49
CA TRP A 83 1.63 -5.18 8.78
C TRP A 83 2.67 -4.09 8.58
N GLN A 84 2.69 -3.10 9.45
CA GLN A 84 3.72 -2.08 9.49
C GLN A 84 4.03 -1.78 10.95
N ASN A 85 5.30 -1.93 11.35
CA ASN A 85 5.74 -1.69 12.74
C ASN A 85 4.86 -2.38 13.80
N GLY A 86 4.40 -3.60 13.52
CA GLY A 86 3.56 -4.39 14.43
C GLY A 86 2.07 -4.11 14.36
N GLN A 87 1.60 -3.15 13.57
CA GLN A 87 0.17 -2.85 13.41
C GLN A 87 -0.35 -3.38 12.08
N LYS A 88 -1.62 -3.78 12.01
CA LYS A 88 -2.29 -4.09 10.73
C LYS A 88 -2.39 -2.79 9.93
N ASP A 89 -1.76 -2.75 8.76
CA ASP A 89 -1.77 -1.59 7.86
C ASP A 89 -1.75 -2.04 6.40
N GLY A 90 -2.72 -1.59 5.61
CA GLY A 90 -2.95 -2.01 4.23
C GLY A 90 -4.03 -3.09 4.08
N LYS A 91 -3.99 -3.85 2.98
CA LYS A 91 -5.01 -4.87 2.67
C LYS A 91 -4.97 -6.03 3.68
N GLY A 92 -6.14 -6.47 4.14
CA GLY A 92 -6.24 -7.60 5.06
C GLY A 92 -7.61 -8.26 5.08
N LYS A 93 -7.60 -9.52 5.51
CA LYS A 93 -8.78 -10.34 5.82
C LYS A 93 -8.74 -10.68 7.31
N PHE A 94 -9.76 -10.30 8.06
CA PHE A 94 -9.96 -10.69 9.45
C PHE A 94 -11.14 -11.64 9.56
N GLU A 95 -10.91 -12.85 10.02
CA GLU A 95 -11.94 -13.84 10.31
C GLU A 95 -12.07 -13.95 11.82
N TYR A 96 -13.26 -13.68 12.34
CA TYR A 96 -13.50 -13.62 13.77
C TYR A 96 -14.84 -14.26 14.13
N THR A 97 -15.05 -14.52 15.42
CA THR A 97 -16.26 -15.16 15.93
C THR A 97 -17.03 -14.19 16.81
N LEU A 98 -18.26 -13.84 16.43
CA LEU A 98 -19.15 -12.96 17.19
C LEU A 98 -20.43 -13.73 17.54
N ASN A 99 -20.72 -13.88 18.84
CA ASN A 99 -21.89 -14.63 19.34
C ASN A 99 -22.02 -16.05 18.73
N GLY A 100 -20.88 -16.76 18.63
CA GLY A 100 -20.81 -18.10 18.06
C GLY A 100 -20.91 -18.16 16.53
N LYS A 101 -21.09 -17.03 15.84
CA LYS A 101 -21.14 -16.95 14.37
C LYS A 101 -19.80 -16.50 13.80
N LYS A 102 -19.37 -17.11 12.70
CA LYS A 102 -18.18 -16.68 11.95
C LYS A 102 -18.50 -15.44 11.14
N CYS A 103 -17.65 -14.43 11.26
CA CYS A 103 -17.72 -13.16 10.55
C CYS A 103 -16.40 -12.92 9.80
N THR A 104 -16.44 -12.09 8.76
CA THR A 104 -15.26 -11.78 7.95
C THR A 104 -15.27 -10.31 7.53
N LEU A 105 -14.16 -9.63 7.75
CA LEU A 105 -13.87 -8.31 7.18
C LEU A 105 -12.79 -8.45 6.13
N ILE A 106 -13.07 -8.00 4.90
CA ILE A 106 -12.10 -7.94 3.81
C ILE A 106 -12.01 -6.50 3.34
N GLY A 107 -10.83 -5.91 3.46
CA GLY A 107 -10.63 -4.51 3.10
C GLY A 107 -9.28 -3.99 3.56
N TYR A 108 -9.25 -2.71 3.90
CA TYR A 108 -8.05 -2.01 4.29
C TYR A 108 -8.07 -1.72 5.79
N TRP A 109 -6.88 -1.80 6.37
CA TRP A 109 -6.59 -1.54 7.77
C TRP A 109 -5.60 -0.38 7.85
N ARG A 110 -5.68 0.41 8.90
CA ARG A 110 -4.70 1.47 9.21
C ARG A 110 -4.56 1.53 10.72
N ASN A 111 -3.33 1.42 11.22
CA ASN A 111 -3.03 1.44 12.64
C ASN A 111 -3.96 0.53 13.48
N ASP A 112 -4.14 -0.72 13.04
CA ASP A 112 -5.03 -1.74 13.63
C ASP A 112 -6.56 -1.56 13.48
N GLU A 113 -7.01 -0.45 12.90
CA GLU A 113 -8.44 -0.17 12.66
C GLU A 113 -8.88 -0.60 11.26
N TYR A 114 -10.10 -1.14 11.16
CA TYR A 114 -10.70 -1.48 9.86
C TYR A 114 -11.29 -0.22 9.22
N VAL A 115 -10.75 0.18 8.07
CA VAL A 115 -11.12 1.44 7.39
C VAL A 115 -12.20 1.22 6.34
N GLY A 116 -12.37 0.00 5.84
CA GLY A 116 -13.40 -0.35 4.86
C GLY A 116 -12.87 -1.08 3.65
N VAL A 117 -13.74 -1.31 2.66
CA VAL A 117 -13.42 -2.10 1.45
C VAL A 117 -12.55 -1.35 0.44
N ASN A 118 -12.51 -0.02 0.53
CA ASN A 118 -11.76 0.85 -0.37
C ASN A 118 -10.44 1.30 0.25
N GLU A 119 -9.44 1.53 -0.60
CA GLU A 119 -8.12 1.96 -0.15
C GLU A 119 -8.20 3.36 0.46
N PRO A 120 -7.83 3.54 1.75
CA PRO A 120 -7.93 4.83 2.40
C PRO A 120 -6.84 5.78 1.91
N GLY A 121 -7.21 7.03 1.67
CA GLY A 121 -6.32 8.06 1.14
C GLY A 121 -6.08 7.95 -0.37
N VAL A 122 -6.88 7.17 -1.10
CA VAL A 122 -6.90 7.21 -2.57
C VAL A 122 -7.87 8.29 -3.00
N ALA A 123 -7.34 9.47 -3.28
CA ALA A 123 -8.14 10.63 -3.65
C ALA A 123 -8.73 10.54 -5.07
N TYR A 124 -8.19 9.67 -5.94
CA TYR A 124 -8.70 9.41 -7.29
C TYR A 124 -8.24 8.04 -7.82
N ARG A 125 -8.92 7.53 -8.86
CA ARG A 125 -8.52 6.32 -9.61
C ARG A 125 -8.62 6.56 -11.11
N VAL A 126 -7.56 6.26 -11.86
CA VAL A 126 -7.60 6.24 -13.32
C VAL A 126 -7.90 4.81 -13.76
N THR A 127 -9.02 4.61 -14.46
CA THR A 127 -9.49 3.27 -14.90
C THR A 127 -9.25 3.03 -16.38
N SER A 128 -9.01 4.07 -17.18
CA SER A 128 -8.62 3.97 -18.59
C SER A 128 -7.75 5.15 -19.01
N SER A 129 -6.78 4.90 -19.88
CA SER A 129 -5.93 5.92 -20.52
C SER A 129 -5.59 5.55 -21.97
N THR A 130 -6.50 4.82 -22.64
CA THR A 130 -6.32 4.35 -24.01
C THR A 130 -5.93 5.50 -24.94
N GLY A 131 -4.89 5.29 -25.74
CA GLY A 131 -4.42 6.27 -26.70
C GLY A 131 -3.55 7.40 -26.14
N ILE A 132 -3.48 7.56 -24.82
CA ILE A 132 -2.69 8.59 -24.13
C ILE A 132 -1.36 7.98 -23.70
N VAL A 133 -0.25 8.64 -24.05
CA VAL A 133 1.11 8.12 -23.81
C VAL A 133 1.47 8.25 -22.34
N ASN A 134 1.20 9.40 -21.76
CA ASN A 134 1.48 9.69 -20.36
C ASN A 134 0.39 10.57 -19.76
N TYR A 135 0.14 10.44 -18.46
CA TYR A 135 -0.74 11.33 -17.73
C TYR A 135 -0.19 11.63 -16.34
N ARG A 136 -0.57 12.79 -15.82
CA ARG A 136 -0.29 13.21 -14.46
C ARG A 136 -1.56 13.70 -13.80
N VAL A 137 -1.77 13.31 -12.56
CA VAL A 137 -2.86 13.80 -11.72
C VAL A 137 -2.24 14.30 -10.43
N ASP A 138 -2.38 15.59 -10.15
CA ASP A 138 -1.93 16.21 -8.90
C ASP A 138 -3.16 16.69 -8.12
N LYS A 139 -3.26 16.31 -6.85
CA LYS A 139 -4.21 16.90 -5.90
C LYS A 139 -3.47 17.99 -5.12
N ASN A 140 -4.04 19.18 -5.04
CA ASN A 140 -3.60 20.23 -4.15
C ASN A 140 -4.54 20.29 -2.95
N ASP A 141 -4.03 19.94 -1.76
CA ASP A 141 -4.80 19.97 -0.51
C ASP A 141 -4.88 21.36 0.13
N SER A 142 -4.11 22.34 -0.36
CA SER A 142 -4.16 23.75 0.09
C SER A 142 -4.97 24.59 -0.90
N PHE A 143 -6.29 24.61 -0.73
CA PHE A 143 -7.23 25.38 -1.56
C PHE A 143 -8.38 25.93 -0.70
N ASN A 144 -8.99 27.04 -1.13
CA ASN A 144 -10.26 27.49 -0.55
C ASN A 144 -11.40 26.65 -1.13
N GLU A 145 -12.44 26.35 -0.36
CA GLU A 145 -13.62 25.59 -0.84
C GLU A 145 -14.23 26.15 -2.14
N GLN A 146 -14.18 27.47 -2.32
CA GLN A 146 -14.66 28.14 -3.54
C GLN A 146 -13.81 27.84 -4.80
N ASP A 147 -12.57 27.39 -4.61
CA ASP A 147 -11.62 27.03 -5.68
C ASP A 147 -11.65 25.53 -6.03
N LYS A 148 -12.60 24.77 -5.47
CA LYS A 148 -12.78 23.33 -5.75
C LYS A 148 -13.06 23.11 -7.25
N ALA A 149 -12.08 22.55 -7.94
CA ALA A 149 -12.13 22.31 -9.37
C ALA A 149 -11.21 21.18 -9.78
N ILE A 150 -11.59 20.44 -10.82
CA ILE A 150 -10.70 19.50 -11.50
C ILE A 150 -10.34 20.10 -12.85
N ILE A 151 -9.07 20.45 -13.03
CA ILE A 151 -8.57 21.17 -14.20
C ILE A 151 -7.83 20.19 -15.09
N PHE A 152 -8.40 19.90 -16.26
CA PHE A 152 -7.79 19.06 -17.27
C PHE A 152 -7.02 19.91 -18.28
N SER A 153 -5.85 19.41 -18.70
CA SER A 153 -5.02 20.00 -19.75
C SER A 153 -4.58 18.90 -20.71
N ILE A 154 -4.95 19.02 -21.98
CA ILE A 154 -4.49 18.10 -23.03
C ILE A 154 -3.25 18.71 -23.70
N LYS A 155 -2.12 18.01 -23.60
CA LYS A 155 -0.88 18.33 -24.31
C LYS A 155 -0.80 17.46 -25.57
N SER A 156 -0.79 18.12 -26.72
CA SER A 156 -0.51 17.52 -28.04
C SER A 156 0.65 18.29 -28.64
N ALA A 157 1.66 17.58 -29.16
CA ALA A 157 2.90 18.17 -29.67
C ALA A 157 2.72 19.13 -30.87
N PHE A 158 1.54 19.17 -31.51
CA PHE A 158 1.38 19.82 -32.82
C PHE A 158 0.18 20.77 -32.97
N THR A 159 -0.62 21.03 -31.92
CA THR A 159 -1.78 21.92 -32.05
C THR A 159 -2.03 22.79 -30.84
N ASP A 160 -2.43 24.04 -31.09
CA ASP A 160 -2.80 24.99 -30.04
C ASP A 160 -4.24 24.89 -29.52
N PHE A 161 -5.02 23.97 -30.09
CA PHE A 161 -6.43 23.81 -29.79
C PHE A 161 -6.72 22.47 -29.10
N ALA A 162 -7.76 22.45 -28.27
CA ALA A 162 -8.38 21.21 -27.85
C ALA A 162 -8.87 20.45 -29.10
N PRO A 163 -8.86 19.11 -29.10
CA PRO A 163 -9.41 18.34 -30.20
C PRO A 163 -10.84 18.77 -30.51
N THR A 164 -11.16 18.95 -31.79
CA THR A 164 -12.49 19.42 -32.22
C THR A 164 -13.61 18.46 -31.85
N ASP A 165 -13.28 17.18 -31.62
CA ASP A 165 -14.19 16.12 -31.22
C ASP A 165 -14.13 15.78 -29.72
N LEU A 166 -13.57 16.67 -28.89
CA LEU A 166 -13.50 16.49 -27.44
C LEU A 166 -14.90 16.29 -26.86
N LYS A 167 -15.10 15.15 -26.20
CA LYS A 167 -16.28 14.81 -25.43
C LYS A 167 -15.90 14.59 -23.97
N ILE A 168 -16.67 15.18 -23.07
CA ILE A 168 -16.50 15.05 -21.63
C ILE A 168 -17.83 14.56 -21.07
N ASN A 169 -17.87 13.32 -20.62
CA ASN A 169 -18.99 12.76 -19.87
C ASN A 169 -18.64 12.77 -18.39
N LYS A 170 -19.53 13.26 -17.54
CA LYS A 170 -19.26 13.48 -16.11
C LYS A 170 -20.51 13.28 -15.28
N SER A 171 -20.40 12.58 -14.15
CA SER A 171 -21.54 12.25 -13.30
C SER A 171 -22.09 13.45 -12.51
N SER A 172 -21.28 14.46 -12.22
CA SER A 172 -21.67 15.67 -11.45
C SER A 172 -20.80 16.88 -11.81
N GLY A 173 -21.16 18.07 -11.35
CA GLY A 173 -20.42 19.32 -11.59
C GLY A 173 -20.75 20.02 -12.92
N GLN A 174 -20.17 21.19 -13.12
CA GLN A 174 -20.36 22.04 -14.29
C GLN A 174 -19.05 22.18 -15.06
N ILE A 175 -19.12 22.06 -16.39
CA ILE A 175 -17.95 22.20 -17.27
C ILE A 175 -17.77 23.67 -17.62
N ALA A 176 -16.55 24.17 -17.46
CA ALA A 176 -16.08 25.40 -18.08
C ALA A 176 -14.88 25.08 -18.97
N GLN A 177 -14.79 25.69 -20.14
CA GLN A 177 -13.69 25.50 -21.08
C GLN A 177 -13.03 26.83 -21.40
N THR A 178 -11.71 26.87 -21.37
CA THR A 178 -10.89 28.03 -21.73
C THR A 178 -9.64 27.55 -22.49
N GLY A 179 -9.67 27.67 -23.82
CA GLY A 179 -8.58 27.19 -24.67
C GLY A 179 -8.33 25.68 -24.55
N LYS A 180 -7.09 25.29 -24.22
CA LYS A 180 -6.64 23.89 -24.02
C LYS A 180 -7.07 23.27 -22.68
N LYS A 181 -7.69 24.07 -21.81
CA LYS A 181 -8.07 23.65 -20.47
C LYS A 181 -9.58 23.58 -20.37
N PHE A 182 -10.05 22.55 -19.70
CA PHE A 182 -11.41 22.50 -19.23
C PHE A 182 -11.39 22.14 -17.76
N SER A 183 -12.35 22.67 -17.02
CA SER A 183 -12.51 22.43 -15.60
C SER A 183 -13.88 21.85 -15.32
N ILE A 184 -13.94 20.92 -14.37
CA ILE A 184 -15.20 20.53 -13.74
C ILE A 184 -15.24 21.22 -12.38
N ASN A 185 -16.15 22.18 -12.25
CA ASN A 185 -16.38 22.94 -11.02
C ASN A 185 -17.64 22.41 -10.32
N GLN A 186 -17.82 22.73 -9.02
CA GLN A 186 -19.04 22.38 -8.27
C GLN A 186 -19.40 20.89 -8.34
N TYR A 187 -18.41 20.01 -8.42
CA TYR A 187 -18.62 18.57 -8.50
C TYR A 187 -18.89 17.97 -7.11
N VAL A 188 -19.51 16.80 -7.11
CA VAL A 188 -19.80 15.99 -5.91
C VAL A 188 -19.06 14.66 -6.03
N CYS A 189 -18.35 14.28 -4.96
CA CYS A 189 -17.69 12.99 -4.87
C CYS A 189 -18.66 11.86 -4.45
N PRO A 190 -18.51 10.64 -5.01
CA PRO A 190 -17.54 10.30 -6.07
C PRO A 190 -17.96 10.88 -7.43
N LEU A 191 -17.01 11.49 -8.14
CA LEU A 191 -17.21 11.97 -9.52
C LEU A 191 -16.59 10.96 -10.48
N HIS A 192 -17.38 10.43 -11.39
CA HIS A 192 -16.91 9.69 -12.55
C HIS A 192 -16.78 10.65 -13.74
N CYS A 193 -15.64 10.64 -14.42
CA CYS A 193 -15.40 11.45 -15.61
C CYS A 193 -14.71 10.62 -16.71
N GLU A 194 -15.31 10.64 -17.90
CA GLU A 194 -14.78 10.07 -19.13
C GLU A 194 -14.51 11.20 -20.15
N ILE A 195 -13.29 11.22 -20.67
CA ILE A 195 -12.82 12.16 -21.67
C ILE A 195 -12.44 11.37 -22.92
N SER A 196 -13.04 11.70 -24.06
CA SER A 196 -12.68 11.09 -25.34
C SER A 196 -12.42 12.14 -26.42
N TYR A 197 -11.44 11.87 -27.28
CA TYR A 197 -11.05 12.74 -28.38
C TYR A 197 -10.16 12.00 -29.38
N THR A 198 -9.94 12.59 -30.56
CA THR A 198 -9.03 12.06 -31.57
C THR A 198 -7.80 12.95 -31.72
N ILE A 199 -6.62 12.34 -31.81
CA ILE A 199 -5.38 13.02 -32.16
C ILE A 199 -4.85 12.53 -33.51
N LEU A 200 -3.99 13.33 -34.14
CA LEU A 200 -3.20 12.96 -35.31
C LEU A 200 -1.75 12.78 -34.89
N VAL A 201 -1.20 11.58 -35.07
CA VAL A 201 0.22 11.27 -34.82
C VAL A 201 0.81 10.73 -36.12
N ALA A 202 1.77 11.46 -36.69
CA ALA A 202 2.41 11.12 -37.96
C ALA A 202 1.39 10.78 -39.09
N GLY A 203 0.31 11.56 -39.20
CA GLY A 203 -0.74 11.37 -40.20
C GLY A 203 -1.77 10.27 -39.88
N THR A 204 -1.59 9.51 -38.81
CA THR A 204 -2.54 8.47 -38.38
C THR A 204 -3.48 9.02 -37.30
N ARG A 205 -4.78 8.75 -37.45
CA ARG A 205 -5.79 9.08 -36.43
C ARG A 205 -5.71 8.07 -35.28
N LYS A 206 -5.61 8.57 -34.05
CA LYS A 206 -5.61 7.76 -32.83
C LYS A 206 -6.73 8.23 -31.92
N GLN A 207 -7.59 7.30 -31.51
CA GLN A 207 -8.63 7.58 -30.51
C GLN A 207 -8.01 7.55 -29.12
N CYS A 208 -8.30 8.59 -28.33
CA CYS A 208 -7.90 8.72 -26.94
C CYS A 208 -9.14 8.64 -26.05
N CYS A 209 -9.01 7.90 -24.95
CA CYS A 209 -10.02 7.77 -23.90
C CYS A 209 -9.32 7.81 -22.54
N PHE A 210 -9.75 8.71 -21.66
CA PHE A 210 -9.29 8.81 -20.28
C PHE A 210 -10.48 8.70 -19.36
N ILE A 211 -10.43 7.78 -18.39
CA ILE A 211 -11.48 7.62 -17.39
C ILE A 211 -10.86 7.77 -16.01
N ILE A 212 -11.41 8.71 -15.23
CA ILE A 212 -10.98 8.98 -13.86
C ILE A 212 -12.19 9.05 -12.92
N GLU A 213 -12.03 8.47 -11.74
CA GLU A 213 -12.93 8.61 -10.61
C GLU A 213 -12.25 9.50 -9.55
N ILE A 214 -12.87 10.62 -9.19
CA ILE A 214 -12.43 11.48 -8.09
C ILE A 214 -13.20 11.09 -6.84
N LEU A 215 -12.48 10.61 -5.82
CA LEU A 215 -13.05 9.99 -4.63
C LEU A 215 -13.06 10.92 -3.42
N GLU A 216 -12.20 11.93 -3.41
CA GLU A 216 -12.12 12.95 -2.37
C GLU A 216 -12.36 14.34 -2.96
N GLU A 217 -12.92 15.25 -2.15
CA GLU A 217 -13.01 16.64 -2.54
C GLU A 217 -11.62 17.28 -2.59
N GLY A 218 -11.40 18.21 -3.52
CA GLY A 218 -10.07 18.75 -3.74
C GLY A 218 -9.95 19.68 -4.94
N LYS A 219 -8.78 20.30 -5.08
CA LYS A 219 -8.38 20.92 -6.34
C LYS A 219 -7.43 19.99 -7.07
N TYR A 220 -7.81 19.57 -8.28
CA TYR A 220 -7.04 18.61 -9.06
C TYR A 220 -6.48 19.26 -10.33
N SER A 221 -5.26 18.90 -10.70
CA SER A 221 -4.71 19.15 -12.03
C SER A 221 -4.46 17.82 -12.73
N VAL A 222 -5.09 17.64 -13.89
CA VAL A 222 -4.94 16.44 -14.72
C VAL A 222 -4.30 16.85 -16.04
N ILE A 223 -3.13 16.30 -16.35
CA ILE A 223 -2.41 16.55 -17.59
C ILE A 223 -2.42 15.26 -18.41
N LEU A 224 -2.95 15.32 -19.62
CA LEU A 224 -2.95 14.21 -20.58
C LEU A 224 -1.94 14.52 -21.68
N SER A 225 -0.93 13.67 -21.85
CA SER A 225 0.20 13.88 -22.77
C SER A 225 0.16 12.79 -23.84
N ASN A 226 0.14 13.22 -25.10
CA ASN A 226 -0.03 12.35 -26.27
C ASN A 226 1.21 12.28 -27.17
N ASP A 227 2.28 12.93 -26.73
CA ASP A 227 3.62 13.01 -27.30
C ASP A 227 4.52 11.84 -26.87
#